data_AF-A0A3D1RMD9-F1
#
_entry.id   AF-A0A3D1RMD9-F1
#
_cell.length_a   1.000
_cell.length_b   1.000
_cell.length_c   1.000
_cell.angle_alpha   90.00
_cell.angle_beta   90.00
_cell.angle_gamma   90.00
#
_symmetry.space_group_name_H-M   'P 1'
#
loop_
_entity.id
_entity.type
_entity.pdbx_description
1 polymer ?
#
loop_
_entity_poly.entity_id
_entity_poly.type
_entity_poly.pdbx_seq_one_letter_code
_entity_poly.pdbx_strand_id
1 'polypeptide(L)'
;MNGYLDLSHKYLAAHKKRTILSIFSIVLSVALVVGIFSMLDVFIKFEKIQVIHDYGNYHLLVNNATDEEKEAISSRIDVKNTGTLVSFKSGSINSNRCDIVALNNNFAVNMGMNLLKGTYPEAENELIIENWAAEKLGAGIGDTVSFAFADKTERPFVISGIFADYGGTKASGEPGVAISMKAAAKASVEKTGIFLIEFKEQANMKKAEQEIKESLQISDERMGRNEHLLAVIGQSDHKAAVGLYQAGAILFFIVLVAGVVMIYNTFNISVMDRIRSFGLLRCVGASKAQIRKLVKREGFLLLRWAIPGGVLLGFAATLFCCALLKFYNSHLFSDMPLFTISPTGILAGVAVGVLTVAIATLLPAKKASRVSPVNAVTGNSEIRMRKVQKGGTLTKLLPVEAAMGIGSAAARKKTLVLMSASIAFSIMMFLGFNVFVDFLHTSLKTTKPYTPDISLTSNESLSPDLYGQLSHLPGIKHVYGRMFGYVNATFDASRLTEEYVNEVGSIEVNADGLFETPEKSWLISYDKNQLKWAKTDLVEGD
;
A
#
# COMPACT_ATOMS: atom_id res chain seq x y z
N MET A 1 4.30 -29.37 46.61
CA MET A 1 3.23 -28.53 46.04
C MET A 1 3.26 -27.27 46.88
N ASN A 2 3.79 -26.18 46.34
CA ASN A 2 4.18 -25.02 47.15
C ASN A 2 3.03 -23.98 47.25
N GLY A 3 1.96 -24.17 46.48
CA GLY A 3 0.69 -23.45 46.65
C GLY A 3 -0.42 -23.92 45.70
N TYR A 4 -1.64 -23.42 45.90
CA TYR A 4 -2.81 -23.76 45.07
C TYR A 4 -2.66 -23.36 43.59
N LEU A 5 -1.73 -22.45 43.28
CA LEU A 5 -1.44 -22.01 41.93
C LEU A 5 -0.63 -23.04 41.12
N ASP A 6 -0.02 -24.03 41.76
CA ASP A 6 0.66 -25.13 41.06
C ASP A 6 -0.32 -26.08 40.37
N LEU A 7 -1.60 -26.02 40.76
CA LEU A 7 -2.68 -26.78 40.13
C LEU A 7 -2.85 -26.38 38.65
N SER A 8 -2.56 -25.13 38.28
CA SER A 8 -2.70 -24.69 36.88
C SER A 8 -1.73 -25.44 35.96
N HIS A 9 -0.46 -25.55 36.35
CA HIS A 9 0.55 -26.24 35.56
C HIS A 9 0.26 -27.75 35.45
N LYS A 10 -0.06 -28.38 36.58
CA LYS A 10 -0.39 -29.83 36.61
C LYS A 10 -1.60 -30.14 35.74
N TYR A 11 -2.62 -29.28 35.74
CA TYR A 11 -3.78 -29.45 34.89
C TYR A 11 -3.39 -29.39 33.40
N LEU A 12 -2.66 -28.35 33.00
CA LEU A 12 -2.26 -28.16 31.59
C LEU A 12 -1.45 -29.35 31.07
N ALA A 13 -0.58 -29.92 31.92
CA ALA A 13 0.20 -31.11 31.60
C ALA A 13 -0.65 -32.39 31.48
N ALA A 14 -1.68 -32.53 32.33
CA ALA A 14 -2.58 -33.68 32.31
C ALA A 14 -3.52 -33.68 31.09
N HIS A 15 -3.94 -32.51 30.61
CA HIS A 15 -4.92 -32.36 29.53
C HIS A 15 -4.31 -31.85 28.22
N LYS A 16 -3.28 -32.54 27.73
CA LYS A 16 -2.47 -32.14 26.56
C LYS A 16 -3.28 -31.71 25.34
N LYS A 17 -4.28 -32.49 24.90
CA LYS A 17 -5.11 -32.17 23.71
C LYS A 17 -5.77 -30.79 23.80
N ARG A 18 -6.29 -30.43 24.98
CA ARG A 18 -6.98 -29.15 25.21
C ARG A 18 -6.00 -27.99 25.35
N THR A 19 -4.89 -28.26 26.04
CA THR A 19 -3.78 -27.32 26.15
C THR A 19 -3.24 -26.96 24.77
N ILE A 20 -3.02 -27.96 23.89
CA ILE A 20 -2.56 -27.74 22.51
C ILE A 20 -3.58 -26.90 21.72
N LEU A 21 -4.88 -27.22 21.81
CA LEU A 21 -5.92 -26.44 21.11
C LEU A 21 -5.93 -24.96 21.56
N SER A 22 -5.78 -24.73 22.86
CA SER A 22 -5.71 -23.37 23.43
C SER A 22 -4.44 -22.63 23.01
N ILE A 23 -3.29 -23.32 23.01
CA ILE A 23 -2.03 -22.78 22.50
C ILE A 23 -2.17 -22.43 21.03
N PHE A 24 -2.75 -23.31 20.21
CA PHE A 24 -2.92 -23.11 18.78
C PHE A 24 -3.79 -21.88 18.47
N SER A 25 -4.91 -21.68 19.18
CA SER A 25 -5.73 -20.47 19.00
C SER A 25 -4.95 -19.18 19.32
N ILE A 26 -4.12 -19.19 20.36
CA ILE A 26 -3.28 -18.03 20.71
C ILE A 26 -2.16 -17.85 19.68
N VAL A 27 -1.49 -18.94 19.27
CA VAL A 27 -0.45 -18.93 18.23
C VAL A 27 -0.99 -18.33 16.95
N LEU A 28 -2.17 -18.76 16.48
CA LEU A 28 -2.79 -18.25 15.27
C LEU A 28 -3.14 -16.76 15.40
N SER A 29 -3.70 -16.34 16.53
CA SER A 29 -4.00 -14.92 16.78
C SER A 29 -2.74 -14.05 16.79
N VAL A 30 -1.66 -14.50 17.42
CA VAL A 30 -0.38 -13.78 17.45
C VAL A 30 0.25 -13.77 16.06
N ALA A 31 0.26 -14.91 15.36
CA ALA A 31 0.81 -15.05 14.02
C ALA A 31 0.13 -14.12 13.01
N LEU A 32 -1.20 -13.99 13.09
CA LEU A 32 -1.96 -13.07 12.24
C LEU A 32 -1.53 -11.62 12.47
N VAL A 33 -1.42 -11.19 13.73
CA VAL A 33 -1.01 -9.82 14.06
C VAL A 33 0.44 -9.56 13.63
N VAL A 34 1.35 -10.47 13.95
CA VAL A 34 2.76 -10.38 13.53
C VAL A 34 2.85 -10.32 12.00
N GLY A 35 2.14 -11.20 11.31
CA GLY A 35 2.14 -11.26 9.84
C GLY A 35 1.63 -9.97 9.21
N ILE A 36 0.52 -9.40 9.71
CA ILE A 36 -0.05 -8.15 9.19
C ILE A 36 0.92 -6.98 9.35
N PHE A 37 1.43 -6.74 10.56
CA PHE A 37 2.33 -5.61 10.80
C PHE A 37 3.70 -5.79 10.14
N SER A 38 4.20 -7.03 10.08
CA SER A 38 5.46 -7.31 9.39
C SER A 38 5.31 -7.11 7.88
N MET A 39 4.20 -7.55 7.29
CA MET A 39 3.92 -7.32 5.88
C MET A 39 3.73 -5.83 5.58
N LEU A 40 3.06 -5.09 6.47
CA LEU A 40 2.91 -3.63 6.34
C LEU A 40 4.26 -2.92 6.37
N ASP A 41 5.17 -3.30 7.26
CA ASP A 41 6.53 -2.75 7.33
C ASP A 41 7.34 -3.08 6.07
N VAL A 42 7.25 -4.32 5.56
CA VAL A 42 7.88 -4.70 4.28
C VAL A 42 7.30 -3.89 3.13
N PHE A 43 5.98 -3.72 3.08
CA PHE A 43 5.30 -2.96 2.05
C PHE A 43 5.73 -1.49 2.05
N ILE A 44 5.73 -0.82 3.20
CA ILE A 44 6.18 0.57 3.32
C ILE A 44 7.65 0.72 2.90
N LYS A 45 8.52 -0.23 3.26
CA LYS A 45 9.93 -0.23 2.83
C LYS A 45 10.06 -0.39 1.32
N PHE A 46 9.31 -1.31 0.74
CA PHE A 46 9.30 -1.54 -0.70
C PHE A 46 8.80 -0.29 -1.45
N GLU A 47 7.66 0.27 -1.06
CA GLU A 47 7.12 1.53 -1.61
C GLU A 47 8.11 2.68 -1.47
N LYS A 48 8.78 2.82 -0.31
CA LYS A 48 9.80 3.86 -0.10
C LYS A 48 10.96 3.69 -1.08
N ILE A 49 11.43 2.47 -1.32
CA ILE A 49 12.51 2.20 -2.28
C ILE A 49 12.07 2.56 -3.70
N GLN A 50 10.86 2.16 -4.11
CA GLN A 50 10.32 2.47 -5.43
C GLN A 50 10.14 3.98 -5.63
N VAL A 51 9.56 4.67 -4.66
CA VAL A 51 9.38 6.13 -4.72
C VAL A 51 10.73 6.87 -4.76
N ILE A 52 11.73 6.41 -4.00
CA ILE A 52 13.08 7.00 -4.07
C ILE A 52 13.72 6.75 -5.45
N HIS A 53 13.50 5.58 -6.03
CA HIS A 53 14.01 5.24 -7.35
C HIS A 53 13.40 6.14 -8.44
N ASP A 54 12.09 6.36 -8.38
CA ASP A 54 11.35 7.07 -9.43
C ASP A 54 11.35 8.60 -9.26
N TYR A 55 11.34 9.09 -8.01
CA TYR A 55 11.19 10.51 -7.68
C TYR A 55 12.38 11.10 -6.91
N GLY A 56 13.39 10.31 -6.59
CA GLY A 56 14.55 10.75 -5.81
C GLY A 56 14.30 10.84 -4.29
N ASN A 57 15.39 10.77 -3.54
CA ASN A 57 15.46 10.89 -2.08
C ASN A 57 15.64 12.35 -1.64
N TYR A 58 14.60 13.15 -1.84
CA TYR A 58 14.47 14.51 -1.29
C TYR A 58 13.04 14.73 -0.80
N HIS A 59 12.86 15.64 0.15
CA HIS A 59 11.55 15.89 0.77
C HIS A 59 10.94 17.21 0.30
N LEU A 60 11.76 18.26 0.22
CA LEU A 60 11.35 19.59 -0.25
C LEU A 60 12.27 20.04 -1.37
N LEU A 61 11.74 20.92 -2.22
CA LEU A 61 12.51 21.62 -3.23
C LEU A 61 12.20 23.12 -3.21
N VAL A 62 13.19 23.93 -3.60
CA VAL A 62 13.02 25.38 -3.80
C VAL A 62 13.50 25.73 -5.20
N ASN A 63 12.57 26.24 -6.02
CA ASN A 63 12.84 26.69 -7.37
C ASN A 63 13.59 28.04 -7.35
N ASN A 64 14.64 28.10 -8.16
CA ASN A 64 15.54 29.24 -8.34
C ASN A 64 16.05 29.81 -7.01
N ALA A 65 16.52 28.94 -6.09
CA ALA A 65 17.03 29.36 -4.79
C ALA A 65 18.26 30.27 -4.92
N THR A 66 18.31 31.36 -4.16
CA THR A 66 19.49 32.24 -4.04
C THR A 66 20.59 31.57 -3.23
N ASP A 67 21.83 32.03 -3.36
CA ASP A 67 22.94 31.41 -2.61
C ASP A 67 22.81 31.62 -1.10
N GLU A 68 22.23 32.75 -0.67
CA GLU A 68 21.85 33.01 0.73
C GLU A 68 20.80 32.02 1.23
N GLU A 69 19.74 31.76 0.45
CA GLU A 69 18.72 30.76 0.78
C GLU A 69 19.33 29.36 0.89
N LYS A 70 20.22 28.97 -0.04
CA LYS A 70 20.90 27.67 -0.01
C LYS A 70 21.76 27.48 1.23
N GLU A 71 22.53 28.49 1.61
CA GLU A 71 23.41 28.45 2.79
C GLU A 71 22.59 28.41 4.09
N ALA A 72 21.55 29.23 4.19
CA ALA A 72 20.64 29.26 5.33
C ALA A 72 19.92 27.91 5.53
N ILE A 73 19.45 27.27 4.46
CA ILE A 73 18.79 25.97 4.54
C ILE A 73 19.81 24.86 4.86
N SER A 74 20.97 24.86 4.20
CA SER A 74 21.99 23.81 4.40
C SER A 74 22.59 23.80 5.81
N SER A 75 22.57 24.95 6.50
CA SER A 75 23.09 25.08 7.88
C SER A 75 22.09 24.66 8.97
N ARG A 76 20.84 24.32 8.60
CA ARG A 76 19.84 23.88 9.59
C ARG A 76 20.19 22.50 10.18
N ILE A 77 19.91 22.34 11.48
CA ILE A 77 20.23 21.09 12.21
C ILE A 77 19.37 19.89 11.79
N ASP A 78 18.18 20.12 11.25
CA ASP A 78 17.24 19.10 10.80
C ASP A 78 17.51 18.63 9.36
N VAL A 79 18.30 19.38 8.60
CA VAL A 79 18.74 19.03 7.25
C VAL A 79 19.88 18.02 7.31
N LYS A 80 19.79 16.98 6.47
CA LYS A 80 20.77 15.89 6.34
C LYS A 80 21.68 16.11 5.14
N ASN A 81 21.09 16.44 3.98
CA ASN A 81 21.82 16.66 2.75
C ASN A 81 21.09 17.69 1.87
N THR A 82 21.82 18.41 1.04
CA THR A 82 21.27 19.36 0.06
C THR A 82 21.95 19.21 -1.29
N GLY A 83 21.19 19.49 -2.35
CA GLY A 83 21.66 19.37 -3.72
C GLY A 83 21.13 20.50 -4.59
N THR A 84 21.90 20.90 -5.59
CA THR A 84 21.37 21.74 -6.68
C THR A 84 21.25 20.89 -7.92
N LEU A 85 20.04 20.89 -8.48
CA LEU A 85 19.72 20.30 -9.76
C LEU A 85 19.34 21.43 -10.72
N VAL A 86 19.81 21.38 -11.96
CA VAL A 86 19.37 22.28 -13.03
C VAL A 86 18.68 21.42 -14.07
N SER A 87 17.40 21.68 -14.30
CA SER A 87 16.62 20.99 -15.32
C SER A 87 16.52 21.86 -16.58
N PHE A 88 16.59 21.20 -17.73
CA PHE A 88 16.46 21.82 -19.04
C PHE A 88 15.16 21.36 -19.71
N LYS A 89 14.50 22.24 -20.48
CA LYS A 89 13.24 21.90 -21.16
C LYS A 89 13.37 20.80 -22.22
N SER A 90 14.50 20.76 -22.90
CA SER A 90 14.75 19.81 -23.99
C SER A 90 16.22 19.75 -24.36
N GLY A 91 16.65 18.58 -24.81
CA GLY A 91 17.74 18.51 -25.77
C GLY A 91 17.79 17.16 -26.45
N SER A 92 18.92 16.88 -27.08
CA SER A 92 19.08 15.70 -27.92
C SER A 92 20.49 15.15 -27.88
N ILE A 93 20.59 13.83 -27.97
CA ILE A 93 21.82 13.08 -28.16
C ILE A 93 21.75 12.31 -29.50
N ASN A 94 22.72 12.53 -30.38
CA ASN A 94 22.71 12.03 -31.77
C ASN A 94 21.35 12.22 -32.47
N SER A 95 20.79 13.43 -32.34
CA SER A 95 19.48 13.84 -32.87
C SER A 95 18.24 13.15 -32.27
N ASN A 96 18.40 12.26 -31.27
CA ASN A 96 17.28 11.70 -30.50
C ASN A 96 17.01 12.55 -29.26
N ARG A 97 15.73 12.80 -28.93
CA ARG A 97 15.35 13.56 -27.72
C ARG A 97 15.88 12.89 -26.47
N CYS A 98 16.37 13.67 -25.52
CA CYS A 98 16.83 13.20 -24.21
C CYS A 98 16.36 14.16 -23.10
N ASP A 99 16.17 13.61 -21.90
CA ASP A 99 15.99 14.42 -20.70
C ASP A 99 17.36 14.84 -20.17
N ILE A 100 17.51 16.13 -19.86
CA ILE A 100 18.80 16.72 -19.50
C ILE A 100 18.69 17.37 -18.15
N VAL A 101 19.60 16.96 -17.27
CA VAL A 101 19.78 17.54 -15.96
C VAL A 101 21.25 17.85 -15.71
N ALA A 102 21.53 18.79 -14.83
CA ALA A 102 22.84 18.95 -14.23
C ALA A 102 22.69 18.89 -12.72
N LEU A 103 23.60 18.21 -12.04
CA LEU A 103 23.46 17.91 -10.62
C LEU A 103 24.81 17.95 -9.94
N ASN A 104 24.85 18.46 -8.72
CA ASN A 104 26.04 18.32 -7.88
C ASN A 104 26.29 16.84 -7.54
N ASN A 105 27.53 16.38 -7.69
CA ASN A 105 27.91 14.99 -7.43
C ASN A 105 27.51 14.48 -6.03
N ASN A 106 27.46 15.37 -5.03
CA ASN A 106 27.06 15.04 -3.65
C ASN A 106 25.58 14.64 -3.50
N PHE A 107 24.74 14.97 -4.47
CA PHE A 107 23.30 14.67 -4.49
C PHE A 107 22.90 13.74 -5.65
N ALA A 108 23.85 13.47 -6.57
CA ALA A 108 24.08 12.24 -7.32
C ALA A 108 23.12 11.07 -7.00
N VAL A 109 23.56 10.38 -5.95
CA VAL A 109 22.97 9.14 -5.44
C VAL A 109 21.57 9.34 -4.88
N ASN A 110 21.28 10.51 -4.28
CA ASN A 110 19.95 10.83 -3.79
C ASN A 110 18.93 10.85 -4.93
N MET A 111 19.31 11.29 -6.13
CA MET A 111 18.41 11.27 -7.28
C MET A 111 18.34 9.91 -7.98
N GLY A 112 19.04 8.88 -7.50
CA GLY A 112 19.06 7.55 -8.13
C GLY A 112 20.09 7.41 -9.26
N MET A 113 20.94 8.41 -9.49
CA MET A 113 22.01 8.36 -10.51
C MET A 113 23.20 7.55 -10.01
N ASN A 114 22.97 6.27 -9.72
CA ASN A 114 23.99 5.33 -9.28
C ASN A 114 24.85 4.92 -10.47
N LEU A 115 26.14 5.32 -10.47
CA LEU A 115 27.07 4.93 -11.52
C LEU A 115 27.31 3.42 -11.50
N LEU A 116 27.11 2.78 -12.65
CA LEU A 116 27.49 1.40 -12.91
C LEU A 116 28.97 1.34 -13.34
N LYS A 117 29.42 2.33 -14.11
CA LYS A 117 30.79 2.46 -14.63
C LYS A 117 31.17 3.95 -14.76
N GLY A 118 32.47 4.25 -14.63
CA GLY A 118 33.03 5.59 -14.88
C GLY A 118 32.89 6.56 -13.70
N THR A 119 32.89 7.85 -13.99
CA THR A 119 32.84 8.95 -13.00
C THR A 119 31.73 9.94 -13.32
N TYR A 120 31.32 10.74 -12.33
CA TYR A 120 30.41 11.85 -12.55
C TYR A 120 31.08 12.96 -13.40
N PRO A 121 30.31 13.76 -14.15
CA PRO A 121 30.89 14.74 -15.08
C PRO A 121 31.41 15.97 -14.31
N GLU A 122 32.70 16.29 -14.48
CA GLU A 122 33.34 17.45 -13.82
C GLU A 122 33.78 18.52 -14.82
N ALA A 123 34.14 18.10 -16.03
CA ALA A 123 34.50 19.00 -17.12
C ALA A 123 33.25 19.51 -17.86
N GLU A 124 33.42 20.60 -18.62
CA GLU A 124 32.32 21.25 -19.34
C GLU A 124 31.76 20.42 -20.50
N ASN A 125 32.56 19.48 -21.01
CA ASN A 125 32.22 18.65 -22.17
C ASN A 125 32.05 17.19 -21.76
N GLU A 126 31.74 16.93 -20.49
CA GLU A 126 31.48 15.58 -19.97
C GLU A 126 30.00 15.41 -19.66
N LEU A 127 29.50 14.21 -19.93
CA LEU A 127 28.17 13.78 -19.53
C LEU A 127 28.19 12.35 -19.02
N ILE A 128 27.14 11.98 -18.31
CA ILE A 128 26.80 10.60 -17.99
C ILE A 128 25.44 10.27 -18.59
N ILE A 129 25.25 9.01 -18.94
CA ILE A 129 24.06 8.52 -19.65
C ILE A 129 23.58 7.20 -19.04
N GLU A 130 22.29 6.91 -19.17
CA GLU A 130 21.70 5.63 -18.77
C GLU A 130 22.29 4.44 -19.53
N ASN A 131 22.33 3.29 -18.88
CA ASN A 131 22.90 2.07 -19.44
C ASN A 131 22.17 1.59 -20.71
N TRP A 132 20.83 1.58 -20.70
CA TRP A 132 20.05 1.17 -21.88
C TRP A 132 20.32 2.04 -23.10
N ALA A 133 20.59 3.33 -22.88
CA ALA A 133 20.84 4.30 -23.92
C ALA A 133 22.26 4.17 -24.47
N ALA A 134 23.24 3.96 -23.58
CA ALA A 134 24.62 3.64 -23.96
C ALA A 134 24.68 2.36 -24.81
N GLU A 135 23.97 1.30 -24.42
CA GLU A 135 23.86 0.04 -25.17
C GLU A 135 23.22 0.26 -26.55
N LYS A 136 22.14 1.05 -26.63
CA LYS A 136 21.46 1.36 -27.88
C LYS A 136 22.34 2.19 -28.84
N LEU A 137 23.15 3.09 -28.31
CA LEU A 137 24.08 3.92 -29.08
C LEU A 137 25.38 3.18 -29.43
N GLY A 138 25.65 2.03 -28.80
CA GLY A 138 26.93 1.33 -28.91
C GLY A 138 28.10 2.16 -28.36
N ALA A 139 27.82 3.07 -27.42
CA ALA A 139 28.80 4.03 -26.91
C ALA A 139 29.28 3.62 -25.51
N GLY A 140 30.60 3.68 -25.31
CA GLY A 140 31.28 3.39 -24.05
C GLY A 140 31.81 4.64 -23.35
N ILE A 141 32.48 4.42 -22.22
CA ILE A 141 33.17 5.49 -21.50
C ILE A 141 34.38 5.96 -22.32
N GLY A 142 34.52 7.27 -22.46
CA GLY A 142 35.55 7.92 -23.26
C GLY A 142 35.11 8.23 -24.69
N ASP A 143 33.99 7.67 -25.16
CA ASP A 143 33.46 7.96 -26.48
C ASP A 143 32.83 9.35 -26.53
N THR A 144 32.85 9.95 -27.72
CA THR A 144 32.26 11.27 -27.97
C THR A 144 30.91 11.11 -28.66
N VAL A 145 29.91 11.82 -28.14
CA VAL A 145 28.55 11.87 -28.66
C VAL A 145 28.21 13.30 -29.08
N SER A 146 27.37 13.42 -30.12
CA SER A 146 26.83 14.72 -30.50
C SER A 146 25.68 15.07 -29.57
N PHE A 147 25.81 16.15 -28.81
CA PHE A 147 24.83 16.58 -27.83
C PHE A 147 24.40 18.02 -28.11
N ALA A 148 23.10 18.27 -28.07
CA ALA A 148 22.54 19.60 -28.26
C ALA A 148 21.51 19.92 -27.17
N PHE A 149 21.48 21.18 -26.76
CA PHE A 149 20.40 21.70 -25.91
C PHE A 149 19.20 22.09 -26.78
N ALA A 150 18.24 22.81 -26.20
CA ALA A 150 17.09 23.37 -26.90
C ALA A 150 17.45 24.29 -28.09
N ASP A 151 18.67 24.86 -28.09
CA ASP A 151 19.20 25.68 -29.19
C ASP A 151 19.55 24.86 -30.44
N LYS A 152 19.45 23.52 -30.38
CA LYS A 152 19.82 22.56 -31.44
C LYS A 152 21.27 22.72 -31.94
N THR A 153 22.13 23.40 -31.18
CA THR A 153 23.53 23.55 -31.54
C THR A 153 24.27 22.32 -31.05
N GLU A 154 24.62 21.43 -31.98
CA GLU A 154 25.36 20.21 -31.68
C GLU A 154 26.79 20.52 -31.22
N ARG A 155 27.16 19.96 -30.07
CA ARG A 155 28.49 20.07 -29.46
C ARG A 155 28.98 18.67 -29.08
N PRO A 156 30.29 18.40 -29.24
CA PRO A 156 30.86 17.12 -28.83
C PRO A 156 30.93 17.03 -27.30
N PHE A 157 30.36 15.97 -26.73
CA PHE A 157 30.46 15.62 -25.32
C PHE A 157 31.08 14.23 -25.16
N VAL A 158 31.92 14.06 -24.15
CA VAL A 158 32.56 12.79 -23.78
C VAL A 158 31.70 12.09 -22.73
N ILE A 159 31.45 10.79 -22.93
CA ILE A 159 30.79 9.96 -21.93
C ILE A 159 31.79 9.66 -20.81
N SER A 160 31.61 10.31 -19.67
CA SER A 160 32.43 10.12 -18.46
C SER A 160 32.00 8.93 -17.62
N GLY A 161 30.73 8.51 -17.74
CA GLY A 161 30.16 7.44 -16.94
C GLY A 161 28.79 6.97 -17.42
N ILE A 162 28.39 5.81 -16.92
CA ILE A 162 27.12 5.16 -17.23
C ILE A 162 26.41 4.86 -15.92
N PHE A 163 25.16 5.29 -15.78
CA PHE A 163 24.36 5.10 -14.56
C PHE A 163 23.17 4.16 -14.77
N ALA A 164 22.58 3.72 -13.67
CA ALA A 164 21.43 2.81 -13.65
C ALA A 164 20.22 3.39 -14.41
N ASP A 165 19.44 2.51 -15.04
CA ASP A 165 18.28 2.91 -15.83
C ASP A 165 17.13 3.40 -14.93
N TYR A 166 16.52 4.53 -15.26
CA TYR A 166 15.20 4.89 -14.75
C TYR A 166 14.10 4.21 -15.58
N GLY A 167 13.07 3.71 -14.90
CA GLY A 167 11.93 3.06 -15.57
C GLY A 167 11.18 4.02 -16.49
N GLY A 168 11.02 5.28 -16.07
CA GLY A 168 10.27 6.30 -16.81
C GLY A 168 10.91 6.70 -18.15
N THR A 169 12.18 7.07 -18.13
CA THR A 169 12.98 7.44 -19.34
C THR A 169 13.12 6.26 -20.30
N LYS A 170 13.35 5.06 -19.76
CA LYS A 170 13.42 3.83 -20.57
C LYS A 170 12.08 3.50 -21.24
N ALA A 171 10.97 3.73 -20.54
CA ALA A 171 9.63 3.52 -21.08
C ALA A 171 9.23 4.59 -22.11
N SER A 172 9.63 5.85 -21.93
CA SER A 172 9.39 6.93 -22.91
C SER A 172 10.33 6.84 -24.12
N GLY A 173 11.44 6.09 -24.00
CA GLY A 173 12.46 6.00 -25.03
C GLY A 173 13.32 7.28 -25.15
N GLU A 174 13.23 8.17 -24.16
CA GLU A 174 14.02 9.39 -24.06
C GLU A 174 15.09 9.19 -22.98
N PRO A 175 16.38 9.04 -23.34
CA PRO A 175 17.43 8.78 -22.37
C PRO A 175 17.62 9.94 -21.40
N GLY A 176 17.81 9.60 -20.12
CA GLY A 176 18.31 10.51 -19.11
C GLY A 176 19.79 10.79 -19.30
N VAL A 177 20.15 12.07 -19.37
CA VAL A 177 21.52 12.53 -19.52
C VAL A 177 21.80 13.55 -18.41
N ALA A 178 22.90 13.34 -17.67
CA ALA A 178 23.37 14.32 -16.71
C ALA A 178 24.70 14.95 -17.13
N ILE A 179 24.77 16.27 -17.07
CA ILE A 179 25.96 17.08 -17.42
C ILE A 179 26.56 17.75 -16.19
N SER A 180 27.78 18.27 -16.32
CA SER A 180 28.40 19.01 -15.22
C SER A 180 27.72 20.36 -14.95
N MET A 181 27.78 20.82 -13.70
CA MET A 181 27.25 22.14 -13.32
C MET A 181 27.95 23.29 -14.05
N LYS A 182 29.21 23.12 -14.45
CA LYS A 182 29.94 24.10 -15.27
C LYS A 182 29.34 24.21 -16.67
N ALA A 183 29.03 23.07 -17.29
CA ALA A 183 28.34 23.02 -18.58
C ALA A 183 26.97 23.71 -18.49
N ALA A 184 26.22 23.42 -17.42
CA ALA A 184 24.92 24.03 -17.18
C ALA A 184 24.99 25.54 -16.94
N ALA A 185 26.01 26.04 -16.25
CA ALA A 185 26.19 27.47 -16.03
C ALA A 185 26.40 28.24 -17.35
N LYS A 186 27.19 27.68 -18.28
CA LYS A 186 27.47 28.27 -19.60
C LYS A 186 26.33 28.15 -20.61
N ALA A 187 25.42 27.20 -20.42
CA ALA A 187 24.28 27.02 -21.33
C ALA A 187 23.35 28.26 -21.26
N SER A 188 23.15 28.91 -22.41
CA SER A 188 22.30 30.11 -22.58
C SER A 188 20.83 29.78 -22.92
N VAL A 189 20.40 28.55 -22.67
CA VAL A 189 19.03 28.09 -22.89
C VAL A 189 18.19 28.25 -21.62
N GLU A 190 16.87 28.22 -21.78
CA GLU A 190 15.93 28.22 -20.67
C GLU A 190 16.20 27.00 -19.76
N LYS A 191 16.44 27.28 -18.48
CA LYS A 191 16.79 26.31 -17.45
C LYS A 191 16.20 26.71 -16.11
N THR A 192 15.85 25.73 -15.30
CA THR A 192 15.29 25.95 -13.96
C THR A 192 16.26 25.38 -12.93
N GLY A 193 16.71 26.22 -12.00
CA GLY A 193 17.47 25.78 -10.85
C GLY A 193 16.53 25.23 -9.79
N ILE A 194 16.81 24.05 -9.27
CA ILE A 194 16.01 23.36 -8.27
C ILE A 194 16.94 23.00 -7.13
N PHE A 195 16.69 23.58 -5.95
CA PHE A 195 17.43 23.26 -4.74
C PHE A 195 16.68 22.20 -3.96
N LEU A 196 17.29 21.02 -3.81
CA LEU A 196 16.70 19.83 -3.23
C LEU A 196 17.18 19.66 -1.78
N ILE A 197 16.26 19.28 -0.90
CA ILE A 197 16.49 19.21 0.55
C ILE A 197 16.13 17.82 1.07
N GLU A 198 17.11 17.12 1.64
CA GLU A 198 16.91 15.89 2.40
C GLU A 198 16.95 16.21 3.90
N PHE A 199 15.86 15.98 4.63
CA PHE A 199 15.82 16.07 6.09
C PHE A 199 16.28 14.77 6.75
N LYS A 200 16.66 14.86 8.03
CA LYS A 200 16.90 13.71 8.90
C LYS A 200 15.58 12.99 9.22
N GLU A 201 15.62 11.68 9.43
CA GLU A 201 14.41 10.85 9.62
C GLU A 201 13.54 11.27 10.83
N GLN A 202 14.13 11.89 11.86
CA GLN A 202 13.38 12.34 13.05
C GLN A 202 12.84 13.78 12.93
N ALA A 203 13.12 14.49 11.84
CA ALA A 203 12.68 15.86 11.67
C ALA A 203 11.16 15.94 11.45
N ASN A 204 10.52 16.95 12.04
CA ASN A 204 9.16 17.31 11.67
C ASN A 204 9.21 18.17 10.41
N MET A 205 9.09 17.51 9.25
CA MET A 205 9.32 18.13 7.95
C MET A 205 8.28 19.20 7.61
N LYS A 206 7.03 19.05 8.09
CA LYS A 206 5.97 20.05 7.92
C LYS A 206 6.28 21.33 8.72
N LYS A 207 6.75 21.17 9.96
CA LYS A 207 7.18 22.31 10.77
C LYS A 207 8.42 22.99 10.17
N ALA A 208 9.39 22.20 9.72
CA ALA A 208 10.61 22.70 9.08
C ALA A 208 10.30 23.48 7.80
N GLU A 209 9.38 22.99 6.97
CA GLU A 209 8.88 23.70 5.78
C GLU A 209 8.31 25.08 6.14
N GLN A 210 7.41 25.14 7.14
CA GLN A 210 6.82 26.39 7.57
C GLN A 210 7.86 27.38 8.11
N GLU A 211 8.80 26.90 8.94
CA GLU A 211 9.90 27.72 9.46
C GLU A 211 10.81 28.26 8.34
N ILE A 212 11.10 27.45 7.32
CA ILE A 212 11.89 27.87 6.14
C ILE A 212 11.14 28.95 5.35
N LYS A 213 9.84 28.74 5.07
CA LYS A 213 9.00 29.72 4.37
C LYS A 213 8.95 31.06 5.10
N GLU A 214 8.70 31.04 6.41
CA GLU A 214 8.59 32.25 7.22
C GLU A 214 9.93 32.99 7.38
N SER A 215 11.03 32.25 7.63
CA SER A 215 12.34 32.86 7.88
C SER A 215 12.99 33.44 6.62
N LEU A 216 12.82 32.78 5.48
CA LEU A 216 13.43 33.19 4.21
C LEU A 216 12.46 33.91 3.26
N GLN A 217 11.19 34.08 3.67
CA GLN A 217 10.14 34.71 2.88
C GLN A 217 9.96 34.08 1.48
N ILE A 218 10.13 32.75 1.40
CA ILE A 218 9.97 32.01 0.14
C ILE A 218 8.48 31.87 -0.17
N SER A 219 8.08 32.27 -1.38
CA SER A 219 6.69 32.13 -1.85
C SER A 219 6.28 30.66 -2.02
N ASP A 220 4.99 30.37 -1.86
CA ASP A 220 4.45 29.01 -2.00
C ASP A 220 4.67 28.43 -3.41
N GLU A 221 4.70 29.26 -4.45
CA GLU A 221 4.94 28.81 -5.84
C GLU A 221 6.36 28.33 -6.08
N ARG A 222 7.34 28.84 -5.32
CA ARG A 222 8.75 28.43 -5.44
C ARG A 222 9.04 27.17 -4.66
N MET A 223 8.24 26.83 -3.65
CA MET A 223 8.51 25.69 -2.77
C MET A 223 7.67 24.48 -3.16
N GLY A 224 8.33 23.41 -3.57
CA GLY A 224 7.69 22.13 -3.91
C GLY A 224 7.91 21.07 -2.84
N ARG A 225 7.03 20.08 -2.82
CA ARG A 225 7.06 18.93 -1.91
C ARG A 225 7.15 17.64 -2.72
N ASN A 226 7.98 16.70 -2.29
CA ASN A 226 7.93 15.34 -2.81
C ASN A 226 6.77 14.60 -2.12
N GLU A 227 5.55 14.82 -2.61
CA GLU A 227 4.34 14.27 -2.00
C GLU A 227 4.32 12.74 -1.95
N HIS A 228 4.92 12.07 -2.94
CA HIS A 228 5.03 10.62 -2.97
C HIS A 228 5.87 10.11 -1.79
N LEU A 229 7.06 10.69 -1.58
CA LEU A 229 7.95 10.27 -0.50
C LEU A 229 7.37 10.64 0.87
N LEU A 230 6.84 11.87 1.00
CA LEU A 230 6.21 12.36 2.22
C LEU A 230 4.99 11.51 2.63
N ALA A 231 4.22 11.01 1.66
CA ALA A 231 3.07 10.14 1.93
C ALA A 231 3.50 8.79 2.53
N VAL A 232 4.52 8.15 1.95
CA VAL A 232 5.01 6.84 2.40
C VAL A 232 5.61 6.91 3.81
N ILE A 233 6.26 8.04 4.16
CA ILE A 233 6.81 8.25 5.51
C ILE A 233 5.81 8.85 6.50
N GLY A 234 4.55 9.08 6.09
CA GLY A 234 3.49 9.59 6.95
C GLY A 234 3.59 11.08 7.30
N GLN A 235 4.29 11.88 6.48
CA GLN A 235 4.46 13.33 6.62
C GLN A 235 3.64 14.14 5.59
N SER A 236 2.82 13.47 4.76
CA SER A 236 1.90 14.12 3.82
C SER A 236 0.47 14.22 4.38
N ASP A 237 -0.22 15.30 4.02
CA ASP A 237 -1.64 15.52 4.31
C ASP A 237 -2.57 14.97 3.21
N HIS A 238 -2.02 14.25 2.21
CA HIS A 238 -2.81 13.76 1.09
C HIS A 238 -3.91 12.79 1.54
N LYS A 239 -5.16 13.07 1.16
CA LYS A 239 -6.34 12.29 1.57
C LYS A 239 -6.22 10.80 1.24
N ALA A 240 -5.54 10.45 0.14
CA ALA A 240 -5.30 9.08 -0.26
C ALA A 240 -4.44 8.30 0.76
N ALA A 241 -3.38 8.92 1.28
CA ALA A 241 -2.51 8.31 2.29
C ALA A 241 -3.27 8.08 3.61
N VAL A 242 -4.05 9.08 4.05
CA VAL A 242 -4.89 8.98 5.26
C VAL A 242 -5.93 7.85 5.14
N GLY A 243 -6.55 7.69 3.97
CA GLY A 243 -7.51 6.61 3.71
C GLY A 243 -6.91 5.21 3.87
N LEU A 244 -5.66 5.02 3.43
CA LEU A 244 -4.95 3.74 3.54
C LEU A 244 -4.66 3.37 5.01
N TYR A 245 -4.25 4.34 5.83
CA TYR A 245 -4.06 4.12 7.27
C TYR A 245 -5.37 3.78 8.00
N GLN A 246 -6.48 4.43 7.62
CA GLN A 246 -7.80 4.13 8.19
C GLN A 246 -8.25 2.70 7.85
N ALA A 247 -8.09 2.27 6.59
CA ALA A 247 -8.40 0.90 6.19
C ALA A 247 -7.57 -0.13 6.97
N GLY A 248 -6.27 0.14 7.14
CA GLY A 248 -5.38 -0.70 7.96
C GLY A 248 -5.83 -0.80 9.42
N ALA A 249 -6.25 0.31 10.03
CA ALA A 249 -6.75 0.32 11.41
C ALA A 249 -8.05 -0.49 11.58
N ILE A 250 -8.97 -0.42 10.61
CA ILE A 250 -10.21 -1.20 10.61
C ILE A 250 -9.89 -2.70 10.52
N LEU A 251 -9.01 -3.09 9.59
CA LEU A 251 -8.61 -4.49 9.43
C LEU A 251 -7.95 -5.04 10.71
N PHE A 252 -7.07 -4.25 11.33
CA PHE A 252 -6.45 -4.60 12.61
C PHE A 252 -7.51 -4.86 13.70
N PHE A 253 -8.52 -3.99 13.81
CA PHE A 253 -9.58 -4.16 14.80
C PHE A 253 -10.41 -5.44 14.56
N ILE A 254 -10.72 -5.76 13.31
CA ILE A 254 -11.44 -6.98 12.94
C ILE A 254 -10.65 -8.23 13.38
N VAL A 255 -9.35 -8.26 13.08
CA VAL A 255 -8.47 -9.39 13.43
C VAL A 255 -8.32 -9.53 14.95
N LEU A 256 -8.19 -8.41 15.67
CA LEU A 256 -8.14 -8.38 17.13
C LEU A 256 -9.41 -9.00 17.74
N VAL A 257 -10.60 -8.56 17.28
CA VAL A 257 -11.88 -9.07 17.77
C VAL A 257 -12.04 -10.56 17.48
N ALA A 258 -11.69 -11.00 16.27
CA ALA A 258 -11.73 -12.42 15.89
C ALA A 258 -10.83 -13.27 16.81
N GLY A 259 -9.60 -12.80 17.07
CA GLY A 259 -8.65 -13.46 17.99
C GLY A 259 -9.20 -13.58 19.41
N VAL A 260 -9.74 -12.48 19.98
CA VAL A 260 -10.36 -12.50 21.32
C VAL A 260 -11.50 -13.51 21.39
N VAL A 261 -12.40 -13.52 20.40
CA VAL A 261 -13.57 -14.41 20.38
C VAL A 261 -13.14 -15.87 20.30
N MET A 262 -12.17 -16.19 19.45
CA MET A 262 -11.62 -17.53 19.29
C MET A 262 -10.99 -18.06 20.60
N ILE A 263 -10.15 -17.24 21.23
CA ILE A 263 -9.51 -17.58 22.50
C ILE A 263 -10.57 -17.71 23.60
N TYR A 264 -11.53 -16.78 23.66
CA TYR A 264 -12.62 -16.82 24.63
C TYR A 264 -13.43 -18.11 24.54
N ASN A 265 -13.83 -18.53 23.33
CA ASN A 265 -14.60 -19.76 23.15
C ASN A 265 -13.83 -20.97 23.65
N THR A 266 -12.53 -21.04 23.33
CA THR A 266 -11.65 -22.13 23.77
C THR A 266 -11.53 -22.20 25.29
N PHE A 267 -11.25 -21.06 25.95
CA PHE A 267 -11.18 -21.01 27.42
C PHE A 267 -12.53 -21.26 28.07
N ASN A 268 -13.62 -20.76 27.49
CA ASN A 268 -14.96 -20.95 28.01
C ASN A 268 -15.32 -22.45 28.02
N ILE A 269 -15.09 -23.16 26.92
CA ILE A 269 -15.27 -24.62 26.86
C ILE A 269 -14.37 -25.31 27.90
N SER A 270 -13.08 -24.96 27.93
CA SER A 270 -12.14 -25.56 28.89
C SER A 270 -12.53 -25.35 30.35
N VAL A 271 -13.19 -24.23 30.68
CA VAL A 271 -13.64 -23.90 32.04
C VAL A 271 -14.97 -24.58 32.37
N MET A 272 -15.91 -24.65 31.42
CA MET A 272 -17.21 -25.29 31.62
C MET A 272 -17.07 -26.78 31.90
N ASP A 273 -16.16 -27.48 31.22
CA ASP A 273 -15.98 -28.92 31.42
C ASP A 273 -15.46 -29.29 32.81
N ARG A 274 -14.79 -28.36 33.50
CA ARG A 274 -14.23 -28.56 34.84
C ARG A 274 -14.96 -27.76 35.91
N ILE A 275 -16.18 -27.31 35.61
CA ILE A 275 -16.95 -26.45 36.49
C ILE A 275 -17.19 -27.12 37.86
N ARG A 276 -17.32 -28.46 37.86
CA ARG A 276 -17.41 -29.29 39.07
C ARG A 276 -16.17 -29.19 39.94
N SER A 277 -14.97 -29.29 39.35
CA SER A 277 -13.70 -29.21 40.08
C SER A 277 -13.51 -27.85 40.74
N PHE A 278 -13.93 -26.75 40.10
CA PHE A 278 -13.90 -25.43 40.72
C PHE A 278 -14.88 -25.29 41.89
N GLY A 279 -16.05 -25.93 41.81
CA GLY A 279 -16.98 -25.95 42.93
C GLY A 279 -16.54 -26.84 44.09
N LEU A 280 -15.81 -27.94 43.83
CA LEU A 280 -15.14 -28.72 44.89
C LEU A 280 -14.07 -27.89 45.61
N LEU A 281 -13.24 -27.13 44.87
CA LEU A 281 -12.29 -26.18 45.49
C LEU A 281 -13.02 -25.14 46.37
N ARG A 282 -14.21 -24.69 45.96
CA ARG A 282 -15.05 -23.80 46.79
C ARG A 282 -15.55 -24.48 48.06
N CYS A 283 -15.82 -25.78 48.04
CA CYS A 283 -16.21 -26.55 49.23
C CYS A 283 -15.08 -26.62 50.25
N VAL A 284 -13.83 -26.75 49.77
CA VAL A 284 -12.62 -26.79 50.60
C VAL A 284 -12.20 -25.38 51.10
N GLY A 285 -12.94 -24.33 50.74
CA GLY A 285 -12.72 -22.97 51.25
C GLY A 285 -12.02 -22.00 50.28
N ALA A 286 -11.83 -22.39 49.01
CA ALA A 286 -11.21 -21.48 48.03
C ALA A 286 -12.10 -20.25 47.77
N SER A 287 -11.50 -19.07 47.85
CA SER A 287 -12.18 -17.80 47.60
C SER A 287 -12.44 -17.58 46.10
N LYS A 288 -13.44 -16.74 45.78
CA LYS A 288 -13.74 -16.35 44.39
C LYS A 288 -12.53 -15.68 43.72
N ALA A 289 -11.73 -14.95 44.48
CA ALA A 289 -10.51 -14.31 43.99
C ALA A 289 -9.41 -15.33 43.67
N GLN A 290 -9.24 -16.35 44.52
CA GLN A 290 -8.27 -17.43 44.29
C GLN A 290 -8.59 -18.21 43.02
N ILE A 291 -9.86 -18.52 42.75
CA ILE A 291 -10.29 -19.22 41.53
C ILE A 291 -10.10 -18.33 40.29
N ARG A 292 -10.44 -17.04 40.35
CA ARG A 292 -10.17 -16.11 39.24
C ARG A 292 -8.67 -16.04 38.93
N LYS A 293 -7.83 -15.97 39.96
CA LYS A 293 -6.37 -15.92 39.81
C LYS A 293 -5.83 -17.22 39.21
N LEU A 294 -6.38 -18.37 39.59
CA LEU A 294 -6.02 -19.67 39.04
C LEU A 294 -6.30 -19.75 37.53
N VAL A 295 -7.53 -19.41 37.11
CA VAL A 295 -7.91 -19.44 35.68
C VAL A 295 -7.10 -18.45 34.85
N LYS A 296 -6.85 -17.24 35.36
CA LYS A 296 -5.98 -16.27 34.68
C LYS A 296 -4.56 -16.81 34.54
N ARG A 297 -4.01 -17.40 35.61
CA ARG A 297 -2.65 -17.98 35.59
C ARG A 297 -2.53 -19.13 34.59
N GLU A 298 -3.57 -19.96 34.42
CA GLU A 298 -3.60 -20.95 33.33
C GLU A 298 -3.40 -20.29 31.98
N GLY A 299 -4.13 -19.21 31.67
CA GLY A 299 -3.97 -18.49 30.41
C GLY A 299 -2.58 -17.87 30.22
N PHE A 300 -2.05 -17.21 31.25
CA PHE A 300 -0.70 -16.62 31.18
C PHE A 300 0.41 -17.68 31.02
N LEU A 301 0.24 -18.89 31.56
CA LEU A 301 1.22 -19.97 31.37
C LEU A 301 1.27 -20.45 29.91
N LEU A 302 0.16 -20.38 29.17
CA LEU A 302 0.14 -20.76 27.75
C LEU A 302 0.92 -19.77 26.87
N LEU A 303 0.96 -18.48 27.25
CA LEU A 303 1.69 -17.45 26.51
C LEU A 303 3.17 -17.78 26.32
N ARG A 304 3.79 -18.47 27.29
CA ARG A 304 5.20 -18.90 27.21
C ARG A 304 5.50 -19.70 25.95
N TRP A 305 4.57 -20.53 25.50
CA TRP A 305 4.72 -21.36 24.31
C TRP A 305 4.04 -20.73 23.09
N ALA A 306 2.92 -20.05 23.31
CA ALA A 306 2.12 -19.50 22.23
C ALA A 306 2.73 -18.25 21.59
N ILE A 307 3.38 -17.37 22.36
CA ILE A 307 4.00 -16.15 21.81
C ILE A 307 5.17 -16.51 20.88
N PRO A 308 6.18 -17.31 21.29
CA PRO A 308 7.26 -17.70 20.39
C PRO A 308 6.74 -18.44 19.15
N GLY A 309 5.80 -19.37 19.32
CA GLY A 309 5.19 -20.09 18.20
C GLY A 309 4.44 -19.18 17.24
N GLY A 310 3.69 -18.20 17.77
CA GLY A 310 2.96 -17.22 16.97
C GLY A 310 3.88 -16.28 16.22
N VAL A 311 4.95 -15.78 16.85
CA VAL A 311 5.95 -14.91 16.20
C VAL A 311 6.67 -15.67 15.09
N LEU A 312 7.12 -16.91 15.35
CA LEU A 312 7.79 -17.73 14.34
C LEU A 312 6.88 -18.03 13.15
N LEU A 313 5.62 -18.40 13.41
CA LEU A 313 4.65 -18.68 12.36
C LEU A 313 4.29 -17.43 11.56
N GLY A 314 4.11 -16.28 12.23
CA GLY A 314 3.85 -15.00 11.57
C GLY A 314 5.01 -14.56 10.69
N PHE A 315 6.24 -14.66 11.19
CA PHE A 315 7.45 -14.37 10.43
C PHE A 315 7.59 -15.30 9.21
N ALA A 316 7.41 -16.61 9.39
CA ALA A 316 7.45 -17.58 8.30
C ALA A 316 6.37 -17.31 7.23
N ALA A 317 5.17 -16.90 7.64
CA ALA A 317 4.10 -16.51 6.73
C ALA A 317 4.47 -15.25 5.93
N THR A 318 5.03 -14.23 6.57
CA THR A 318 5.51 -13.02 5.86
C THR A 318 6.62 -13.37 4.86
N LEU A 319 7.61 -14.16 5.27
CA LEU A 319 8.67 -14.65 4.37
C LEU A 319 8.09 -15.40 3.16
N PHE A 320 7.14 -16.30 3.41
CA PHE A 320 6.50 -17.07 2.35
C PHE A 320 5.74 -16.16 1.36
N CYS A 321 4.96 -15.20 1.86
CA CYS A 321 4.27 -14.23 1.01
C CYS A 321 5.26 -13.39 0.18
N CYS A 322 6.35 -12.92 0.81
CA CYS A 322 7.36 -12.15 0.11
C CYS A 322 8.06 -12.96 -0.99
N ALA A 323 8.43 -14.21 -0.69
CA ALA A 323 9.03 -15.12 -1.66
C ALA A 323 8.07 -15.43 -2.81
N LEU A 324 6.78 -15.62 -2.52
CA LEU A 324 5.75 -15.91 -3.53
C LEU A 324 5.57 -14.74 -4.50
N LEU A 325 5.48 -13.50 -4.00
CA LEU A 325 5.37 -12.31 -4.85
C LEU A 325 6.61 -12.13 -5.73
N LYS A 326 7.82 -12.33 -5.18
CA LYS A 326 9.07 -12.25 -5.94
C LYS A 326 9.19 -13.37 -6.98
N PHE A 327 8.69 -14.56 -6.69
CA PHE A 327 8.63 -15.67 -7.65
C PHE A 327 7.65 -15.39 -8.79
N TYR A 328 6.49 -14.79 -8.49
CA TYR A 328 5.47 -14.49 -9.49
C TYR A 328 5.90 -13.38 -10.45
N ASN A 329 6.55 -12.32 -9.94
CA ASN A 329 7.08 -11.25 -10.78
C ASN A 329 8.42 -10.72 -10.23
N SER A 330 9.51 -11.35 -10.67
CA SER A 330 10.87 -11.00 -10.21
C SER A 330 11.33 -9.62 -10.67
N HIS A 331 10.70 -9.06 -11.72
CA HIS A 331 11.05 -7.74 -12.24
C HIS A 331 10.40 -6.62 -11.41
N LEU A 332 9.13 -6.78 -11.01
CA LEU A 332 8.44 -5.78 -10.18
C LEU A 332 8.86 -5.83 -8.72
N PHE A 333 9.16 -7.02 -8.19
CA PHE A 333 9.47 -7.22 -6.77
C PHE A 333 10.94 -7.58 -6.51
N SER A 334 11.87 -7.18 -7.40
CA SER A 334 13.31 -7.43 -7.26
C SER A 334 13.84 -6.89 -5.93
N ASP A 335 13.46 -5.65 -5.60
CA ASP A 335 13.94 -4.88 -4.45
C ASP A 335 13.15 -5.18 -3.17
N MET A 336 12.16 -6.06 -3.24
CA MET A 336 11.41 -6.42 -2.06
C MET A 336 12.31 -7.15 -1.05
N PRO A 337 12.41 -6.66 0.19
CA PRO A 337 13.41 -7.17 1.12
C PRO A 337 12.92 -8.46 1.78
N LEU A 338 13.50 -9.59 1.36
CA LEU A 338 13.06 -10.92 1.79
C LEU A 338 13.27 -11.18 3.30
N PHE A 339 14.40 -10.79 3.87
CA PHE A 339 14.76 -11.10 5.27
C PHE A 339 14.66 -9.89 6.19
N THR A 340 13.55 -9.15 6.11
CA THR A 340 13.31 -8.03 7.03
C THR A 340 12.60 -8.51 8.27
N ILE A 341 13.32 -8.54 9.39
CA ILE A 341 12.68 -8.71 10.70
C ILE A 341 12.02 -7.38 11.05
N SER A 342 10.70 -7.38 11.24
CA SER A 342 9.94 -6.21 11.65
C SER A 342 9.82 -6.14 13.18
N PRO A 343 10.54 -5.23 13.88
CA PRO A 343 10.43 -5.12 15.33
C PRO A 343 9.04 -4.66 15.76
N THR A 344 8.41 -3.79 14.96
CA THR A 344 7.04 -3.31 15.19
C THR A 344 6.03 -4.45 15.13
N GLY A 345 6.15 -5.34 14.14
CA GLY A 345 5.30 -6.53 14.04
C GLY A 345 5.43 -7.49 15.21
N ILE A 346 6.67 -7.75 15.66
CA ILE A 346 6.92 -8.60 16.82
C ILE A 346 6.34 -7.97 18.10
N LEU A 347 6.63 -6.69 18.36
CA LEU A 347 6.14 -5.99 19.54
C LEU A 347 4.61 -5.91 19.56
N ALA A 348 3.99 -5.60 18.41
CA ALA A 348 2.54 -5.58 18.27
C ALA A 348 1.93 -6.97 18.52
N GLY A 349 2.52 -8.02 17.94
CA GLY A 349 2.07 -9.40 18.15
C GLY A 349 2.13 -9.85 19.60
N VAL A 350 3.23 -9.54 20.29
CA VAL A 350 3.41 -9.82 21.72
C VAL A 350 2.38 -9.06 22.55
N ALA A 351 2.25 -7.75 22.32
CA ALA A 351 1.32 -6.89 23.05
C ALA A 351 -0.13 -7.35 22.87
N VAL A 352 -0.53 -7.63 21.63
CA VAL A 352 -1.88 -8.10 21.30
C VAL A 352 -2.12 -9.51 21.84
N GLY A 353 -1.14 -10.41 21.78
CA GLY A 353 -1.25 -11.76 22.34
C GLY A 353 -1.49 -11.75 23.85
N VAL A 354 -0.76 -10.91 24.59
CA VAL A 354 -0.95 -10.72 26.03
C VAL A 354 -2.33 -10.11 26.30
N LEU A 355 -2.70 -9.06 25.57
CA LEU A 355 -3.96 -8.33 25.74
C LEU A 355 -5.18 -9.23 25.44
N THR A 356 -5.15 -9.97 24.34
CA THR A 356 -6.22 -10.90 23.93
C THR A 356 -6.45 -11.98 24.97
N VAL A 357 -5.39 -12.62 25.49
CA VAL A 357 -5.52 -13.62 26.57
C VAL A 357 -6.03 -12.99 27.87
N ALA A 358 -5.54 -11.80 28.21
CA ALA A 358 -5.99 -11.08 29.41
C ALA A 358 -7.50 -10.79 29.36
N ILE A 359 -8.02 -10.33 28.21
CA ILE A 359 -9.44 -10.03 27.99
C ILE A 359 -10.27 -11.31 27.90
N ALA A 360 -9.83 -12.28 27.09
CA ALA A 360 -10.57 -13.51 26.83
C ALA A 360 -10.78 -14.37 28.08
N THR A 361 -9.84 -14.32 29.04
CA THR A 361 -9.95 -15.07 30.30
C THR A 361 -10.85 -14.39 31.35
N LEU A 362 -11.24 -13.12 31.19
CA LEU A 362 -12.03 -12.39 32.19
C LEU A 362 -13.41 -13.03 32.42
N LEU A 363 -14.14 -13.32 31.35
CA LEU A 363 -15.49 -13.88 31.42
C LEU A 363 -15.49 -15.34 31.91
N PRO A 364 -14.66 -16.26 31.39
CA PRO A 364 -14.55 -17.62 31.91
C PRO A 364 -14.11 -17.65 33.39
N ALA A 365 -13.12 -16.85 33.79
CA ALA A 365 -12.69 -16.76 35.18
C ALA A 365 -13.82 -16.29 36.11
N LYS A 366 -14.62 -15.31 35.67
CA LYS A 366 -15.80 -14.85 36.41
C LYS A 366 -16.84 -15.96 36.55
N LYS A 367 -17.11 -16.72 35.48
CA LYS A 367 -18.03 -17.87 35.54
C LYS A 367 -17.53 -18.95 36.51
N ALA A 368 -16.27 -19.35 36.41
CA ALA A 368 -15.64 -20.34 37.30
C ALA A 368 -15.76 -19.96 38.79
N SER A 369 -15.50 -18.68 39.11
CA SER A 369 -15.55 -18.20 40.50
C SER A 369 -16.96 -18.10 41.09
N ARG A 370 -17.99 -18.08 40.24
CA ARG A 370 -19.40 -17.94 40.66
C ARG A 370 -20.11 -19.27 40.83
N VAL A 371 -19.43 -20.39 40.62
CA VAL A 371 -20.00 -21.73 40.84
C VAL A 371 -20.35 -21.91 42.32
N SER A 372 -21.54 -22.43 42.59
CA SER A 372 -21.99 -22.75 43.94
C SER A 372 -21.41 -24.10 44.40
N PRO A 373 -20.89 -24.22 45.63
CA PRO A 373 -20.49 -25.50 46.24
C PRO A 373 -21.58 -26.58 46.09
N VAL A 374 -22.83 -26.20 46.38
CA VAL A 374 -23.99 -27.10 46.29
C VAL A 374 -24.20 -27.62 44.88
N ASN A 375 -24.08 -26.76 43.86
CA ASN A 375 -24.27 -27.16 42.45
C ASN A 375 -23.18 -28.10 41.95
N ALA A 376 -21.96 -28.00 42.52
CA ALA A 376 -20.85 -28.88 42.13
C ALA A 376 -20.94 -30.26 42.79
N VAL A 377 -21.45 -30.34 44.02
CA VAL A 377 -21.67 -31.63 44.70
C VAL A 377 -22.87 -32.35 44.08
N THR A 378 -23.95 -31.64 43.78
CA THR A 378 -25.20 -32.20 43.20
C THR A 378 -25.11 -32.51 41.71
N GLY A 379 -24.01 -32.14 41.02
CA GLY A 379 -23.86 -32.37 39.58
C GLY A 379 -24.78 -31.53 38.69
N ASN A 380 -25.55 -30.60 39.27
CA ASN A 380 -26.43 -29.69 38.55
C ASN A 380 -25.64 -28.51 37.96
N SER A 381 -24.71 -28.82 37.07
CA SER A 381 -24.04 -27.84 36.21
C SER A 381 -24.89 -27.61 34.96
N GLU A 382 -25.84 -26.67 35.07
CA GLU A 382 -26.86 -26.31 34.06
C GLU A 382 -27.94 -27.41 33.93
N ILE A 383 -29.19 -27.22 34.34
CA ILE A 383 -30.19 -26.30 33.77
C ILE A 383 -31.19 -26.00 34.89
N ARG A 384 -31.36 -24.72 35.30
CA ARG A 384 -32.65 -24.32 35.91
C ARG A 384 -33.67 -24.47 34.79
N MET A 385 -34.39 -25.59 34.77
CA MET A 385 -35.55 -25.79 33.90
C MET A 385 -36.59 -24.77 34.37
N ARG A 386 -36.54 -23.55 33.80
CA ARG A 386 -37.67 -22.63 33.92
C ARG A 386 -38.84 -23.39 33.30
N LYS A 387 -39.95 -23.56 34.04
CA LYS A 387 -41.17 -24.23 33.57
C LYS A 387 -41.39 -23.85 32.10
N VAL A 388 -41.19 -24.79 31.20
CA VAL A 388 -41.39 -24.58 29.76
C VAL A 388 -42.87 -24.26 29.60
N GLN A 389 -43.20 -23.01 29.25
CA GLN A 389 -44.54 -22.70 28.78
C GLN A 389 -44.72 -23.45 27.46
N LYS A 390 -45.72 -24.34 27.41
CA LYS A 390 -46.10 -25.11 26.22
C LYS A 390 -46.43 -24.14 25.08
N GLY A 391 -45.49 -23.90 24.18
CA GLY A 391 -45.68 -23.06 22.98
C GLY A 391 -46.38 -23.86 21.88
N GLY A 392 -47.72 -23.87 21.90
CA GLY A 392 -48.56 -24.72 21.04
C GLY A 392 -48.68 -24.32 19.56
N THR A 393 -47.89 -23.37 19.07
CA THR A 393 -47.95 -22.90 17.66
C THR A 393 -46.78 -23.40 16.81
N LEU A 394 -45.55 -23.43 17.32
CA LEU A 394 -44.39 -23.94 16.55
C LEU A 394 -44.47 -25.44 16.25
N THR A 395 -45.06 -26.23 17.15
CA THR A 395 -45.28 -27.68 16.96
C THR A 395 -46.36 -28.00 15.93
N LYS A 396 -47.12 -27.00 15.43
CA LYS A 396 -48.09 -27.20 14.34
C LYS A 396 -47.48 -27.09 12.95
N LEU A 397 -46.35 -26.39 12.83
CA LEU A 397 -45.70 -26.08 11.54
C LEU A 397 -44.40 -26.88 11.32
N LEU A 398 -43.78 -27.40 12.38
CA LEU A 398 -42.50 -28.11 12.33
C LEU A 398 -42.58 -29.44 13.08
N PRO A 399 -41.77 -30.45 12.68
CA PRO A 399 -41.59 -31.69 13.44
C PRO A 399 -41.27 -31.40 14.90
N VAL A 400 -41.74 -32.27 15.79
CA VAL A 400 -41.64 -32.07 17.25
C VAL A 400 -40.18 -31.92 17.67
N GLU A 401 -39.24 -32.64 17.04
CA GLU A 401 -37.81 -32.51 17.32
C GLU A 401 -37.29 -31.11 16.98
N ALA A 402 -37.71 -30.53 15.85
CA ALA A 402 -37.31 -29.20 15.41
C ALA A 402 -37.92 -28.10 16.30
N ALA A 403 -39.19 -28.22 16.68
CA ALA A 403 -39.84 -27.29 17.59
C ALA A 403 -39.23 -27.32 19.00
N MET A 404 -38.87 -28.52 19.50
CA MET A 404 -38.13 -28.67 20.76
C MET A 404 -36.70 -28.11 20.66
N GLY A 405 -36.03 -28.31 19.52
CA GLY A 405 -34.73 -27.72 19.22
C GLY A 405 -34.76 -26.19 19.27
N ILE A 406 -35.68 -25.57 18.54
CA ILE A 406 -35.85 -24.10 18.50
C ILE A 406 -36.25 -23.55 19.87
N GLY A 407 -37.18 -24.21 20.57
CA GLY A 407 -37.61 -23.81 21.91
C GLY A 407 -36.47 -23.86 22.94
N SER A 408 -35.64 -24.91 22.89
CA SER A 408 -34.48 -25.07 23.77
C SER A 408 -33.37 -24.06 23.46
N ALA A 409 -33.13 -23.75 22.19
CA ALA A 409 -32.18 -22.73 21.75
C ALA A 409 -32.64 -21.32 22.17
N ALA A 410 -33.92 -20.99 21.97
CA ALA A 410 -34.51 -19.70 22.36
C ALA A 410 -34.53 -19.51 23.89
N ALA A 411 -34.64 -20.60 24.67
CA ALA A 411 -34.51 -20.55 26.13
C ALA A 411 -33.09 -20.17 26.58
N ARG A 412 -32.06 -20.47 25.77
CA ARG A 412 -30.65 -20.11 26.00
C ARG A 412 -30.25 -18.87 25.18
N LYS A 413 -31.00 -17.76 25.31
CA LYS A 413 -30.79 -16.50 24.55
C LYS A 413 -29.32 -16.08 24.40
N LYS A 414 -28.51 -16.17 25.47
CA LYS A 414 -27.09 -15.80 25.43
C LYS A 414 -26.25 -16.71 24.54
N THR A 415 -26.49 -18.02 24.58
CA THR A 415 -25.77 -19.00 23.75
C THR A 415 -26.18 -18.89 22.29
N LEU A 416 -27.49 -18.71 22.03
CA LEU A 416 -28.02 -18.50 20.69
C LEU A 416 -27.40 -17.26 20.05
N VAL A 417 -27.40 -16.12 20.75
CA VAL A 417 -26.78 -14.87 20.26
C VAL A 417 -25.28 -15.06 19.98
N LEU A 418 -24.55 -15.77 20.84
CA LEU A 418 -23.12 -15.98 20.65
C LEU A 418 -22.81 -16.88 19.45
N MET A 419 -23.59 -17.94 19.26
CA MET A 419 -23.46 -18.86 18.12
C MET A 419 -23.85 -18.17 16.81
N SER A 420 -24.99 -17.46 16.79
CA SER A 420 -25.44 -16.72 15.62
C SER A 420 -24.46 -15.61 15.25
N ALA A 421 -23.91 -14.88 16.24
CA ALA A 421 -22.90 -13.87 16.00
C ALA A 421 -21.60 -14.46 15.43
N SER A 422 -21.18 -15.64 15.89
CA SER A 422 -19.97 -16.31 15.37
C SER A 422 -20.17 -16.76 13.91
N ILE A 423 -21.33 -17.33 13.59
CA ILE A 423 -21.69 -17.74 12.22
C ILE A 423 -21.83 -16.51 11.31
N ALA A 424 -22.55 -15.49 11.76
CA ALA A 424 -22.71 -14.24 11.01
C ALA A 424 -21.36 -13.57 10.75
N PHE A 425 -20.47 -13.53 11.75
CA PHE A 425 -19.12 -13.00 11.57
C PHE A 425 -18.30 -13.81 10.57
N SER A 426 -18.39 -15.14 10.61
CA SER A 426 -17.72 -16.01 9.62
C SER A 426 -18.22 -15.76 8.21
N ILE A 427 -19.54 -15.65 8.02
CA ILE A 427 -20.16 -15.37 6.73
C ILE A 427 -19.77 -13.98 6.24
N MET A 428 -19.82 -12.97 7.11
CA MET A 428 -19.42 -11.60 6.80
C MET A 428 -17.95 -11.52 6.39
N MET A 429 -17.05 -12.25 7.09
CA MET A 429 -15.64 -12.29 6.73
C MET A 429 -15.42 -13.00 5.38
N PHE A 430 -16.13 -14.10 5.13
CA PHE A 430 -16.04 -14.84 3.87
C PHE A 430 -16.54 -14.00 2.67
N LEU A 431 -17.74 -13.41 2.80
CA LEU A 431 -18.30 -12.52 1.77
C LEU A 431 -17.43 -11.28 1.56
N GLY A 432 -16.95 -10.66 2.64
CA GLY A 432 -16.08 -9.49 2.56
C GLY A 432 -14.75 -9.81 1.87
N PHE A 433 -14.15 -10.95 2.17
CA PHE A 433 -12.95 -11.42 1.47
C PHE A 433 -13.21 -11.67 -0.02
N ASN A 434 -14.36 -12.25 -0.37
CA ASN A 434 -14.70 -12.52 -1.77
C ASN A 434 -14.85 -11.23 -2.58
N VAL A 435 -15.56 -10.23 -2.04
CA VAL A 435 -15.67 -8.90 -2.67
C VAL A 435 -14.30 -8.27 -2.89
N PHE A 436 -13.38 -8.42 -1.92
CA PHE A 436 -12.03 -7.90 -2.06
C PHE A 436 -11.22 -8.63 -3.14
N VAL A 437 -11.34 -9.96 -3.23
CA VAL A 437 -10.71 -10.76 -4.30
C VAL A 437 -11.24 -10.35 -5.67
N ASP A 438 -12.57 -10.20 -5.82
CA ASP A 438 -13.19 -9.75 -7.06
C ASP A 438 -12.75 -8.33 -7.44
N PHE A 439 -12.62 -7.43 -6.45
CA PHE A 439 -12.09 -6.09 -6.66
C PHE A 439 -10.64 -6.11 -7.15
N LEU A 440 -9.77 -6.91 -6.53
CA LEU A 440 -8.38 -7.08 -6.99
C LEU A 440 -8.33 -7.68 -8.40
N HIS A 441 -9.17 -8.68 -8.68
CA HIS A 441 -9.24 -9.30 -10.00
C HIS A 441 -9.72 -8.32 -11.07
N THR A 442 -10.60 -7.40 -10.71
CA THR A 442 -11.08 -6.32 -11.60
C THR A 442 -10.01 -5.25 -11.78
N SER A 443 -9.27 -4.90 -10.72
CA SER A 443 -8.19 -3.91 -10.77
C SER A 443 -6.99 -4.36 -11.61
N LEU A 444 -6.74 -5.68 -11.67
CA LEU A 444 -5.70 -6.28 -12.51
C LEU A 444 -6.11 -6.44 -13.98
N LYS A 445 -7.39 -6.23 -14.31
CA LYS A 445 -7.88 -6.29 -15.68
C LYS A 445 -8.13 -4.88 -16.20
N THR A 446 -7.70 -4.63 -17.43
CA THR A 446 -8.13 -3.44 -18.15
C THR A 446 -9.66 -3.48 -18.29
N THR A 447 -10.34 -2.51 -17.67
CA THR A 447 -11.81 -2.48 -17.63
C THR A 447 -12.40 -2.11 -18.99
N LYS A 448 -11.61 -1.48 -19.84
CA LYS A 448 -12.02 -1.07 -21.18
C LYS A 448 -11.34 -1.92 -22.26
N PRO A 449 -12.09 -2.50 -23.21
CA PRO A 449 -11.56 -3.41 -24.23
C PRO A 449 -10.59 -2.74 -25.21
N TYR A 450 -10.58 -1.41 -25.28
CA TYR A 450 -9.68 -0.60 -26.12
C TYR A 450 -8.41 -0.12 -25.40
N THR A 451 -8.13 -0.61 -24.18
CA THR A 451 -6.88 -0.27 -23.49
C THR A 451 -5.78 -1.19 -24.00
N PRO A 452 -4.73 -0.67 -24.67
CA PRO A 452 -3.70 -1.51 -25.23
C PRO A 452 -2.70 -1.94 -24.16
N ASP A 453 -2.22 -3.18 -24.23
CA ASP A 453 -1.07 -3.63 -23.44
C ASP A 453 0.23 -2.96 -23.93
N ILE A 454 0.32 -2.70 -25.24
CA ILE A 454 1.44 -2.02 -25.91
C ILE A 454 0.88 -1.05 -26.95
N SER A 455 1.36 0.20 -26.93
CA SER A 455 1.00 1.22 -27.92
C SER A 455 2.21 1.60 -28.76
N LEU A 456 2.05 1.61 -30.08
CA LEU A 456 3.02 2.14 -31.03
C LEU A 456 2.48 3.43 -31.60
N THR A 457 3.24 4.52 -31.49
CA THR A 457 2.86 5.84 -32.00
C THR A 457 3.91 6.34 -32.99
N SER A 458 3.46 7.07 -34.00
CA SER A 458 4.32 7.70 -35.00
C SER A 458 3.66 9.00 -35.43
N ASN A 459 4.49 10.03 -35.66
CA ASN A 459 4.02 11.30 -36.24
C ASN A 459 3.71 11.15 -37.74
N GLU A 460 4.30 10.14 -38.39
CA GLU A 460 3.96 9.71 -39.74
C GLU A 460 3.05 8.48 -39.71
N SER A 461 2.31 8.24 -40.79
CA SER A 461 1.42 7.08 -40.88
C SER A 461 2.19 5.76 -40.71
N LEU A 462 1.76 4.92 -39.78
CA LEU A 462 2.28 3.54 -39.65
C LEU A 462 1.89 2.72 -40.90
N SER A 463 2.82 1.87 -41.36
CA SER A 463 2.57 1.05 -42.56
C SER A 463 1.36 0.11 -42.35
N PRO A 464 0.42 0.01 -43.30
CA PRO A 464 -0.73 -0.88 -43.20
C PRO A 464 -0.36 -2.35 -42.95
N ASP A 465 0.78 -2.80 -43.49
CA ASP A 465 1.24 -4.19 -43.36
C ASP A 465 1.67 -4.57 -41.94
N LEU A 466 2.07 -3.58 -41.13
CA LEU A 466 2.48 -3.78 -39.73
C LEU A 466 1.34 -4.39 -38.92
N TYR A 467 0.10 -3.99 -39.20
CA TYR A 467 -1.09 -4.51 -38.53
C TYR A 467 -1.22 -6.03 -38.75
N GLY A 468 -1.06 -6.48 -39.98
CA GLY A 468 -1.13 -7.89 -40.35
C GLY A 468 -0.01 -8.69 -39.69
N GLN A 469 1.22 -8.18 -39.75
CA GLN A 469 2.38 -8.84 -39.14
C GLN A 469 2.22 -9.01 -37.63
N LEU A 470 1.77 -7.97 -36.93
CA LEU A 470 1.53 -8.05 -35.48
C LEU A 470 0.38 -9.02 -35.16
N SER A 471 -0.69 -9.03 -35.96
CA SER A 471 -1.84 -9.91 -35.71
C SER A 471 -1.50 -11.40 -35.77
N HIS A 472 -0.43 -11.77 -36.48
CA HIS A 472 0.05 -13.14 -36.62
C HIS A 472 1.05 -13.58 -35.55
N LEU A 473 1.52 -12.67 -34.69
CA LEU A 473 2.46 -13.04 -33.64
C LEU A 473 1.77 -13.87 -32.54
N PRO A 474 2.40 -14.96 -32.07
CA PRO A 474 1.84 -15.77 -30.99
C PRO A 474 1.74 -14.95 -29.70
N GLY A 475 0.55 -14.96 -29.08
CA GLY A 475 0.26 -14.21 -27.85
C GLY A 475 -0.51 -12.90 -28.06
N ILE A 476 -0.64 -12.42 -29.29
CA ILE A 476 -1.42 -11.21 -29.59
C ILE A 476 -2.90 -11.56 -29.76
N LYS A 477 -3.73 -11.06 -28.83
CA LYS A 477 -5.19 -11.31 -28.86
C LYS A 477 -5.91 -10.38 -29.83
N HIS A 478 -5.56 -9.09 -29.81
CA HIS A 478 -6.15 -8.05 -30.65
C HIS A 478 -5.08 -7.05 -31.04
N VAL A 479 -5.14 -6.58 -32.29
CA VAL A 479 -4.42 -5.39 -32.77
C VAL A 479 -5.50 -4.40 -33.20
N TYR A 480 -5.34 -3.12 -32.92
CA TYR A 480 -6.23 -2.07 -33.42
C TYR A 480 -5.43 -0.79 -33.64
N GLY A 481 -5.86 -0.02 -34.63
CA GLY A 481 -5.21 1.23 -35.01
C GLY A 481 -6.16 2.41 -34.86
N ARG A 482 -5.61 3.56 -34.48
CA ARG A 482 -6.30 4.84 -34.44
C ARG A 482 -5.40 5.95 -34.93
N MET A 483 -5.97 6.91 -35.63
CA MET A 483 -5.29 8.15 -36.02
C MET A 483 -5.92 9.31 -35.26
N PHE A 484 -5.09 10.28 -34.93
CA PHE A 484 -5.47 11.51 -34.23
C PHE A 484 -5.03 12.71 -35.04
N GLY A 485 -5.95 13.64 -35.24
CA GLY A 485 -5.66 14.95 -35.81
C GLY A 485 -6.23 16.03 -34.92
N TYR A 486 -5.50 17.13 -34.80
CA TYR A 486 -6.02 18.35 -34.20
C TYR A 486 -6.44 19.28 -35.31
N VAL A 487 -7.69 19.73 -35.26
CA VAL A 487 -8.23 20.69 -36.22
C VAL A 487 -8.85 21.87 -35.50
N ASN A 488 -8.78 23.00 -36.16
CA ASN A 488 -9.57 24.15 -35.81
C ASN A 488 -10.95 23.91 -36.43
N ALA A 489 -11.94 23.67 -35.57
CA ALA A 489 -13.31 23.45 -35.99
C ALA A 489 -14.16 24.65 -35.58
N THR A 490 -15.04 25.05 -36.49
CA THR A 490 -16.03 26.10 -36.25
C THR A 490 -17.37 25.48 -35.93
N PHE A 491 -18.03 25.98 -34.89
CA PHE A 491 -19.34 25.50 -34.44
C PHE A 491 -20.38 26.62 -34.50
N ASP A 492 -21.65 26.24 -34.61
CA ASP A 492 -22.75 27.19 -34.64
C ASP A 492 -22.93 27.85 -33.26
N ALA A 493 -22.90 29.18 -33.23
CA ALA A 493 -22.99 29.96 -32.00
C ALA A 493 -24.35 29.80 -31.30
N SER A 494 -25.41 29.35 -31.98
CA SER A 494 -26.69 29.04 -31.36
C SER A 494 -26.64 27.87 -30.37
N ARG A 495 -25.58 27.04 -30.43
CA ARG A 495 -25.36 25.89 -29.54
C ARG A 495 -24.47 26.21 -28.34
N LEU A 496 -24.00 27.46 -28.19
CA LEU A 496 -23.21 27.91 -27.03
C LEU A 496 -24.04 27.89 -25.75
N THR A 497 -23.49 27.28 -24.71
CA THR A 497 -24.06 27.30 -23.37
C THR A 497 -23.31 28.30 -22.49
N GLU A 498 -24.01 28.97 -21.57
CA GLU A 498 -23.39 29.92 -20.63
C GLU A 498 -22.31 29.25 -19.77
N GLU A 499 -22.50 27.96 -19.44
CA GLU A 499 -21.56 27.17 -18.67
C GLU A 499 -20.21 27.01 -19.39
N TYR A 500 -20.23 26.69 -20.69
CA TYR A 500 -19.01 26.57 -21.49
C TYR A 500 -18.32 27.93 -21.63
N VAL A 501 -19.06 29.01 -21.90
CA VAL A 501 -18.49 30.38 -21.99
C VAL A 501 -17.78 30.76 -20.69
N ASN A 502 -18.34 30.46 -19.52
CA ASN A 502 -17.70 30.74 -18.23
C ASN A 502 -16.41 29.93 -18.01
N GLU A 503 -16.31 28.72 -18.56
CA GLU A 503 -15.16 27.84 -18.41
C GLU A 503 -13.98 28.26 -19.30
N VAL A 504 -14.23 28.58 -20.57
CA VAL A 504 -13.21 29.05 -21.52
C VAL A 504 -13.01 30.58 -21.52
N GLY A 505 -13.84 31.32 -20.78
CA GLY A 505 -13.75 32.76 -20.60
C GLY A 505 -14.51 33.57 -21.67
N SER A 506 -13.87 33.85 -22.81
CA SER A 506 -14.45 34.68 -23.88
C SER A 506 -14.31 34.03 -25.24
N ILE A 507 -15.41 33.98 -26.00
CA ILE A 507 -15.47 33.37 -27.32
C ILE A 507 -15.86 34.44 -28.34
N GLU A 508 -15.02 34.63 -29.35
CA GLU A 508 -15.34 35.51 -30.48
C GLU A 508 -16.24 34.77 -31.48
N VAL A 509 -17.39 35.37 -31.79
CA VAL A 509 -18.32 34.85 -32.79
C VAL A 509 -18.08 35.59 -34.10
N ASN A 510 -17.79 34.84 -35.17
CA ASN A 510 -17.59 35.38 -36.50
C ASN A 510 -18.91 35.93 -37.08
N ALA A 511 -18.80 36.82 -38.07
CA ALA A 511 -19.96 37.45 -38.71
C ALA A 511 -20.98 36.47 -39.30
N ASP A 512 -20.55 35.24 -39.60
CA ASP A 512 -21.37 34.16 -40.16
C ASP A 512 -22.15 33.36 -39.09
N GLY A 513 -22.11 33.78 -37.82
CA GLY A 513 -22.79 33.09 -36.72
C GLY A 513 -22.08 31.83 -36.23
N LEU A 514 -20.83 31.62 -36.64
CA LEU A 514 -19.97 30.51 -36.20
C LEU A 514 -18.93 31.02 -35.20
N PHE A 515 -18.50 30.17 -34.27
CA PHE A 515 -17.36 30.47 -33.39
C PHE A 515 -16.31 29.36 -33.48
N GLU A 516 -15.06 29.73 -33.24
CA GLU A 516 -13.94 28.78 -33.13
C GLU A 516 -13.65 28.53 -31.65
N THR A 517 -13.44 27.27 -31.28
CA THR A 517 -13.10 26.93 -29.90
C THR A 517 -11.65 27.34 -29.60
N PRO A 518 -11.35 27.89 -28.41
CA PRO A 518 -9.96 28.20 -28.01
C PRO A 518 -9.08 26.94 -27.96
N GLU A 519 -9.71 25.82 -27.66
CA GLU A 519 -9.15 24.48 -27.70
C GLU A 519 -9.25 23.85 -29.08
N LYS A 520 -8.23 23.11 -29.49
CA LYS A 520 -8.27 22.38 -30.76
C LYS A 520 -9.26 21.21 -30.66
N SER A 521 -10.07 21.05 -31.70
CA SER A 521 -10.97 19.90 -31.83
C SER A 521 -10.22 18.65 -32.25
N TRP A 522 -10.63 17.50 -31.70
CA TRP A 522 -9.96 16.22 -31.91
C TRP A 522 -10.70 15.44 -32.99
N LEU A 523 -10.03 15.16 -34.11
CA LEU A 523 -10.47 14.17 -35.09
C LEU A 523 -9.84 12.83 -34.73
N ILE A 524 -10.68 11.84 -34.44
CA ILE A 524 -10.26 10.49 -34.10
C ILE A 524 -10.79 9.53 -35.15
N SER A 525 -9.92 8.79 -35.81
CA SER A 525 -10.34 7.68 -36.67
C SER A 525 -10.35 6.38 -35.87
N TYR A 526 -11.44 5.61 -35.97
CA TYR A 526 -11.54 4.29 -35.37
C TYR A 526 -11.49 3.20 -36.43
N ASP A 527 -10.79 2.10 -36.15
CA ASP A 527 -11.03 0.86 -36.89
C ASP A 527 -12.39 0.23 -36.50
N LYS A 528 -12.83 -0.80 -37.22
CA LYS A 528 -14.14 -1.43 -36.98
C LYS A 528 -14.30 -2.03 -35.58
N ASN A 529 -13.22 -2.50 -34.96
CA ASN A 529 -13.28 -3.11 -33.63
C ASN A 529 -13.36 -2.01 -32.58
N GLN A 530 -12.53 -0.97 -32.72
CA GLN A 530 -12.50 0.14 -31.80
C GLN A 530 -13.76 1.01 -31.91
N LEU A 531 -14.33 1.16 -33.11
CA LEU A 531 -15.60 1.86 -33.29
C LEU A 531 -16.73 1.14 -32.55
N LYS A 532 -16.78 -0.20 -32.59
CA LYS A 532 -17.77 -0.98 -31.82
C LYS A 532 -17.64 -0.75 -30.33
N TRP A 533 -16.42 -0.59 -29.82
CA TRP A 533 -16.20 -0.26 -28.42
C TRP A 533 -16.59 1.19 -28.11
N ALA A 534 -16.18 2.14 -28.94
CA ALA A 534 -16.51 3.55 -28.78
C ALA A 534 -18.03 3.82 -28.83
N LYS A 535 -18.78 3.04 -29.63
CA LYS A 535 -20.26 3.09 -29.65
C LYS A 535 -20.92 2.84 -28.30
N THR A 536 -20.28 2.11 -27.40
CA THR A 536 -20.83 1.90 -26.05
C THR A 536 -20.69 3.13 -25.15
N ASP A 537 -19.80 4.06 -25.49
CA ASP A 537 -19.58 5.33 -24.78
C ASP A 537 -20.35 6.51 -25.45
N LEU A 538 -21.05 6.29 -26.57
CA LEU A 538 -21.86 7.31 -27.26
C LEU A 538 -23.14 7.62 -26.47
N VAL A 539 -23.33 8.90 -26.14
CA VAL A 539 -24.56 9.40 -25.48
C VAL A 539 -25.68 9.62 -26.51
N GLU A 540 -25.34 10.01 -27.73
CA GLU A 540 -26.25 10.26 -28.85
C GLU A 540 -25.51 10.10 -30.19
N GLY A 541 -26.19 9.62 -31.24
CA GLY A 541 -25.60 9.34 -32.57
C GLY A 541 -25.38 7.86 -32.87
N ASP A 542 -25.06 7.53 -34.13
CA ASP A 542 -24.89 6.17 -34.65
C ASP A 542 -23.44 5.66 -34.69
#